data_AF-A0A964L699-F1
#
_entry.id   AF-A0A964L699-F1
#
_cell.length_a   1.000
_cell.length_b   1.000
_cell.length_c   1.000
_cell.angle_alpha   90.00
_cell.angle_beta   90.00
_cell.angle_gamma   90.00
#
_symmetry.space_group_name_H-M   'P 1'
#
loop_
_entity.id
_entity.type
_entity.pdbx_description
1 polymer ?
#
loop_
_entity_poly.entity_id
_entity_poly.type
_entity_poly.pdbx_seq_one_letter_code
_entity_poly.pdbx_strand_id
1 'polypeptide(L)'
;MPLREILALILDNDRLTRGLDDAEARMLIEWLIQRAELQYAQEPSEQRAVAEVQDLCRRGRSIARFVAMWCQESAIGGFGPALQLAATERFSWPLPVGPMDACDLMGQILAWEGRRRCA
;
A
#
# COMPACT_ATOMS: atom_id res chain seq x y z
N MET A 1 19.31 -13.06 -7.00
CA MET A 1 18.91 -12.90 -5.58
C MET A 1 17.75 -13.84 -5.25
N PRO A 2 17.80 -14.59 -4.14
CA PRO A 2 16.71 -15.45 -3.71
C PRO A 2 15.51 -14.65 -3.18
N LEU A 3 14.29 -15.20 -3.34
CA LEU A 3 13.03 -14.57 -2.93
C LEU A 3 13.04 -14.05 -1.48
N ARG A 4 13.67 -14.77 -0.55
CA ARG A 4 13.79 -14.35 0.86
C ARG A 4 14.45 -12.96 1.03
N GLU A 5 15.45 -12.64 0.21
CA GLU A 5 16.18 -11.37 0.28
C GLU A 5 15.34 -10.24 -0.32
N ILE A 6 14.45 -10.56 -1.27
CA ILE A 6 13.47 -9.63 -1.82
C ILE A 6 12.41 -9.32 -0.77
N LEU A 7 11.90 -10.34 -0.07
CA LEU A 7 10.88 -10.16 0.97
C LEU A 7 11.43 -9.39 2.18
N ALA A 8 12.72 -9.52 2.50
CA ALA A 8 13.36 -8.71 3.53
C ALA A 8 13.22 -7.19 3.27
N LEU A 9 13.24 -6.75 2.00
CA LEU A 9 13.03 -5.34 1.64
C LEU A 9 11.65 -4.80 2.05
N ILE A 10 10.66 -5.68 2.17
CA ILE A 10 9.31 -5.35 2.64
C ILE A 10 9.27 -5.44 4.17
N LEU A 11 9.74 -6.55 4.73
CA LEU A 11 9.63 -6.84 6.16
C LEU A 11 10.49 -5.91 7.03
N ASP A 12 11.65 -5.48 6.53
CA ASP A 12 12.56 -4.58 7.26
C ASP A 12 12.20 -3.10 7.08
N ASN A 13 11.10 -2.79 6.37
CA ASN A 13 10.69 -1.43 6.08
C ASN A 13 9.61 -0.95 7.05
N ASP A 14 10.02 -0.55 8.25
CA ASP A 14 9.14 -0.01 9.30
C ASP A 14 8.27 1.19 8.87
N ARG A 15 8.65 1.85 7.77
CA ARG A 15 7.90 3.00 7.23
C ARG A 15 6.62 2.56 6.53
N LEU A 16 6.42 1.27 6.25
CA LEU A 16 5.21 0.74 5.63
C LEU A 16 4.02 0.70 6.59
N THR A 17 4.27 0.44 7.87
CA THR A 17 3.21 0.23 8.87
C THR A 17 3.00 1.44 9.77
N ARG A 18 3.86 2.47 9.65
CA ARG A 18 3.79 3.66 10.49
C ARG A 18 2.45 4.39 10.36
N GLY A 19 1.71 4.46 11.47
CA GLY A 19 0.43 5.16 11.58
C GLY A 19 -0.80 4.30 11.24
N LEU A 20 -0.58 3.02 10.96
CA LEU A 20 -1.64 2.00 10.86
C LEU A 20 -1.77 1.24 12.18
N ASP A 21 -2.95 0.70 12.45
CA ASP A 21 -3.09 -0.32 13.49
C ASP A 21 -2.68 -1.69 12.93
N ASP A 22 -2.55 -2.68 13.81
CA ASP A 22 -2.01 -4.01 13.47
C ASP A 22 -2.79 -4.69 12.33
N ALA A 23 -4.09 -4.46 12.24
CA ALA A 23 -4.96 -5.09 11.25
C ALA A 23 -4.67 -4.55 9.83
N GLU A 24 -4.64 -3.24 9.63
CA GLU A 24 -4.36 -2.66 8.32
C GLU A 24 -2.90 -2.82 7.94
N ALA A 25 -1.99 -2.75 8.92
CA ALA A 25 -0.58 -3.03 8.72
C ALA A 25 -0.38 -4.43 8.16
N ARG A 26 -1.04 -5.43 8.76
CA ARG A 26 -1.00 -6.82 8.29
C ARG A 26 -1.55 -6.96 6.88
N MET A 27 -2.71 -6.35 6.58
CA MET A 27 -3.30 -6.39 5.24
C MET A 27 -2.34 -5.84 4.17
N LEU A 28 -1.70 -4.71 4.45
CA LEU A 28 -0.74 -4.10 3.54
C LEU A 28 0.48 -5.00 3.33
N ILE A 29 1.09 -5.52 4.41
CA ILE A 29 2.27 -6.38 4.32
C ILE A 29 1.95 -7.68 3.55
N GLU A 30 0.83 -8.34 3.85
CA GLU A 30 0.41 -9.55 3.15
C GLU A 30 0.21 -9.29 1.66
N TRP A 31 -0.42 -8.16 1.30
CA TRP A 31 -0.57 -7.78 -0.11
C TRP A 31 0.77 -7.50 -0.80
N LEU A 32 1.71 -6.83 -0.12
CA LEU A 32 3.05 -6.55 -0.67
C LEU A 32 3.84 -7.82 -0.92
N ILE A 33 3.81 -8.77 0.03
CA ILE A 33 4.49 -10.07 -0.09
C ILE A 33 3.91 -10.83 -1.28
N GLN A 34 2.58 -11.00 -1.35
CA GLN A 34 1.94 -11.72 -2.45
C GLN A 34 2.29 -11.11 -3.82
N ARG A 35 2.38 -9.78 -3.91
CA ARG A 35 2.75 -9.09 -5.15
C ARG A 35 4.22 -9.31 -5.52
N ALA A 36 5.12 -9.26 -4.55
CA ALA A 36 6.53 -9.55 -4.78
C ALA A 36 6.75 -11.00 -5.24
N GLU A 37 6.04 -11.97 -4.64
CA GLU A 37 6.09 -13.38 -5.03
C GLU A 37 5.59 -13.59 -6.46
N LEU A 38 4.44 -13.00 -6.82
CA LEU A 38 3.88 -13.08 -8.16
C LEU A 38 4.84 -12.48 -9.20
N GLN A 39 5.42 -11.31 -8.93
CA GLN A 39 6.36 -10.66 -9.84
C GLN A 39 7.63 -11.50 -10.02
N TYR A 40 8.18 -12.01 -8.93
CA TYR A 40 9.38 -12.84 -8.95
C TYR A 40 9.16 -14.15 -9.73
N ALA A 41 7.96 -14.74 -9.63
CA ALA A 41 7.59 -15.93 -10.40
C ALA A 41 7.47 -15.66 -11.91
N GLN A 42 7.03 -14.46 -12.30
CA GLN A 42 6.87 -14.06 -13.71
C GLN A 42 8.20 -13.69 -14.36
N GLU A 43 9.05 -12.94 -13.67
CA GLU A 43 10.35 -12.53 -14.18
C GLU A 43 11.42 -12.57 -13.07
N PRO A 44 12.21 -13.66 -12.98
CA PRO A 44 13.20 -13.84 -11.91
C PRO A 44 14.48 -13.02 -12.10
N SER A 45 14.39 -11.88 -12.82
CA SER A 45 15.50 -10.95 -12.95
C SER A 45 15.71 -10.19 -11.65
N GLU A 46 16.86 -10.38 -11.02
CA GLU A 46 17.22 -9.77 -9.74
C GLU A 46 17.07 -8.24 -9.74
N GLN A 47 17.67 -7.57 -10.73
CA GLN A 47 17.63 -6.11 -10.80
C GLN A 47 16.21 -5.57 -10.98
N ARG A 48 15.40 -6.24 -11.80
CA ARG A 48 14.00 -5.86 -12.00
C ARG A 48 13.15 -6.14 -10.77
N ALA A 49 13.32 -7.30 -10.15
CA ALA A 49 12.58 -7.68 -8.94
C ALA A 49 12.83 -6.71 -7.78
N VAL A 50 14.08 -6.28 -7.58
CA VAL A 50 14.42 -5.27 -6.57
C VAL A 50 13.76 -3.92 -6.88
N ALA A 51 13.88 -3.43 -8.11
CA ALA A 51 13.29 -2.16 -8.50
C ALA A 51 11.76 -2.16 -8.34
N GLU A 52 11.09 -3.23 -8.78
CA GLU A 52 9.65 -3.41 -8.64
C GLU A 52 9.21 -3.45 -7.19
N VAL A 53 9.92 -4.18 -6.32
CA VAL A 53 9.58 -4.23 -4.89
C VAL A 53 9.81 -2.89 -4.20
N GLN A 54 10.87 -2.15 -4.56
CA GLN A 54 11.07 -0.79 -4.04
C GLN A 54 9.93 0.16 -4.43
N ASP A 55 9.47 0.06 -5.68
CA ASP A 55 8.34 0.83 -6.19
C ASP A 55 7.02 0.41 -5.53
N LEU A 56 6.83 -0.88 -5.29
CA LEU A 56 5.72 -1.45 -4.54
C LEU A 56 5.72 -0.94 -3.10
N CYS A 57 6.87 -0.95 -2.41
CA CYS A 57 7.00 -0.38 -1.07
C CYS A 57 6.74 1.12 -1.05
N ARG A 58 7.23 1.88 -2.06
CA ARG A 58 6.94 3.31 -2.17
C ARG A 58 5.44 3.54 -2.29
N ARG A 59 4.76 2.78 -3.15
CA ARG A 59 3.30 2.86 -3.31
C ARG A 59 2.56 2.46 -2.03
N GLY A 60 3.01 1.39 -1.38
CA GLY A 60 2.47 0.91 -0.10
C GLY A 60 2.55 1.98 0.99
N ARG A 61 3.67 2.70 1.10
CA ARG A 61 3.79 3.84 2.04
C ARG A 61 2.78 4.95 1.76
N SER A 62 2.58 5.30 0.49
CA SER A 62 1.59 6.32 0.12
C SER A 62 0.17 5.88 0.48
N ILE A 63 -0.17 4.59 0.29
CA ILE A 63 -1.45 4.00 0.68
C ILE A 63 -1.61 4.02 2.21
N ALA A 64 -0.63 3.53 2.96
CA ALA A 64 -0.65 3.52 4.42
C ALA A 64 -0.90 4.91 4.99
N ARG A 65 -0.16 5.91 4.49
CA ARG A 65 -0.30 7.29 4.91
C ARG A 65 -1.69 7.86 4.60
N PHE A 66 -2.25 7.52 3.44
CA PHE A 66 -3.60 7.93 3.07
C PHE A 66 -4.64 7.33 4.03
N VAL A 67 -4.58 6.02 4.30
CA VAL A 67 -5.52 5.34 5.20
C VAL A 67 -5.43 5.93 6.61
N ALA A 68 -4.21 6.09 7.13
CA ALA A 68 -3.98 6.70 8.43
C ALA A 68 -4.59 8.10 8.54
N MET A 69 -4.34 8.97 7.54
CA MET A 69 -4.89 10.33 7.55
C MET A 69 -6.41 10.33 7.38
N TRP A 70 -6.96 9.49 6.50
CA TRP A 70 -8.40 9.42 6.26
C TRP A 70 -9.15 9.07 7.55
N CYS A 71 -8.69 8.05 8.27
CA CYS A 71 -9.35 7.57 9.48
C CYS A 71 -9.12 8.51 10.68
N GLN A 72 -7.91 9.04 10.85
CA GLN A 72 -7.59 9.96 11.96
C GLN A 72 -8.27 11.32 11.82
N GLU A 73 -8.32 11.89 10.62
CA GLU A 73 -8.89 13.23 10.42
C GLU A 73 -10.41 13.22 10.29
N SER A 74 -11.01 12.08 9.91
CA SER A 74 -12.47 11.89 9.96
C SER A 74 -13.04 12.17 11.35
N ALA A 75 -12.27 11.89 12.41
CA ALA A 75 -12.65 12.15 13.80
C ALA A 75 -12.65 13.65 14.15
N ILE A 76 -11.94 14.49 13.39
CA ILE A 76 -11.77 15.94 13.64
C ILE A 76 -12.58 16.77 12.61
N GLY A 77 -13.37 16.12 11.76
CA GLY A 77 -14.34 16.77 10.88
C GLY A 77 -13.82 17.15 9.49
N GLY A 78 -12.76 16.50 8.98
CA GLY A 78 -12.29 16.76 7.62
C GLY A 78 -11.45 15.63 7.00
N PHE A 79 -11.30 15.69 5.67
CA PHE A 79 -10.46 14.77 4.88
C PHE A 79 -9.42 15.52 4.03
N GLY A 80 -9.25 16.82 4.25
CA GLY A 80 -8.50 17.72 3.35
C GLY A 80 -7.06 17.26 3.07
N PRO A 81 -6.24 17.01 4.11
CA PRO A 81 -4.89 16.47 3.96
C PRO A 81 -4.83 15.11 3.22
N ALA A 82 -5.76 14.19 3.51
CA ALA A 82 -5.84 12.92 2.78
C ALA A 82 -6.18 13.13 1.29
N LEU A 83 -7.10 14.05 0.98
CA LEU A 83 -7.45 14.42 -0.39
C LEU A 83 -6.27 15.10 -1.12
N GLN A 84 -5.51 15.96 -0.44
CA GLN A 84 -4.33 16.59 -1.01
C GLN A 84 -3.22 15.57 -1.31
N LEU A 85 -3.01 14.60 -0.40
CA LEU A 85 -2.10 13.48 -0.67
C LEU A 85 -2.59 12.70 -1.90
N ALA A 86 -3.88 12.40 -1.99
CA ALA A 86 -4.44 11.68 -3.12
C ALA A 86 -4.21 12.38 -4.46
N ALA A 87 -4.38 13.71 -4.50
CA ALA A 87 -4.09 14.50 -5.69
C ALA A 87 -2.59 14.49 -6.05
N THR A 88 -1.72 14.62 -5.04
CA THR A 88 -0.26 14.67 -5.24
C THR A 88 0.30 13.33 -5.72
N GLU A 89 -0.14 12.25 -5.10
CA GLU A 89 0.23 10.86 -5.44
C GLU A 89 -0.53 10.31 -6.66
N ARG A 90 -1.42 11.14 -7.24
CA ARG A 90 -2.28 10.82 -8.38
C ARG A 90 -2.98 9.48 -8.21
N PHE A 91 -3.61 9.30 -7.05
CA PHE A 91 -4.41 8.12 -6.81
C PHE A 91 -5.58 8.06 -7.79
N SER A 92 -5.77 6.87 -8.34
CA SER A 92 -6.71 6.60 -9.42
C SER A 92 -7.85 5.67 -8.98
N TRP A 93 -7.81 5.19 -7.74
CA TRP A 93 -8.95 4.53 -7.12
C TRP A 93 -10.03 5.56 -6.79
N PRO A 94 -11.31 5.15 -6.77
CA PRO A 94 -12.39 6.03 -6.34
C PRO A 94 -12.18 6.43 -4.87
N LEU A 95 -12.23 7.72 -4.58
CA LEU A 95 -12.10 8.23 -3.22
C LEU A 95 -13.40 7.98 -2.43
N PRO A 96 -13.32 7.65 -1.12
CA PRO A 96 -14.52 7.47 -0.32
C PRO A 96 -15.30 8.78 -0.17
N VAL A 97 -16.62 8.66 -0.01
CA VAL A 97 -17.52 9.82 0.13
C VAL A 97 -17.79 10.23 1.58
N GLY A 98 -17.24 9.50 2.55
CA GLY A 98 -17.43 9.75 3.98
C GLY A 98 -16.49 8.94 4.86
N PRO A 99 -16.70 8.99 6.19
CA PRO A 99 -15.93 8.19 7.14
C PRO A 99 -16.03 6.71 6.81
N MET A 100 -14.92 6.00 6.92
CA MET A 100 -14.81 4.58 6.63
C MET A 100 -13.84 3.95 7.62
N ASP A 101 -14.10 2.72 7.99
CA ASP A 101 -13.17 1.91 8.76
C ASP A 101 -11.84 1.73 8.01
N ALA A 102 -10.74 1.68 8.76
CA ALA A 102 -9.40 1.65 8.18
C ALA A 102 -9.13 0.33 7.44
N CYS A 103 -9.61 -0.82 7.94
CA CYS A 103 -9.52 -2.10 7.26
C CYS A 103 -10.36 -2.12 5.97
N ASP A 104 -11.59 -1.59 6.02
CA ASP A 104 -12.45 -1.50 4.83
C ASP A 104 -11.81 -0.64 3.74
N LEU A 105 -11.29 0.52 4.12
CA LEU A 105 -10.62 1.43 3.20
C LEU A 105 -9.36 0.81 2.59
N MET A 106 -8.50 0.22 3.44
CA MET A 106 -7.31 -0.49 2.99
C MET A 106 -7.68 -1.61 2.01
N GLY A 107 -8.66 -2.44 2.36
CA GLY A 107 -9.13 -3.54 1.51
C GLY A 107 -9.60 -3.08 0.14
N GLN A 108 -10.41 -2.01 0.08
CA GLN A 108 -10.88 -1.45 -1.19
C GLN A 108 -9.74 -0.93 -2.07
N ILE A 109 -8.77 -0.23 -1.48
CA ILE A 109 -7.61 0.31 -2.20
C ILE A 109 -6.74 -0.83 -2.73
N LEU A 110 -6.40 -1.81 -1.90
CA LEU A 110 -5.54 -2.94 -2.29
C LEU A 110 -6.19 -3.83 -3.36
N ALA A 111 -7.51 -4.04 -3.28
CA ALA A 111 -8.27 -4.74 -4.31
C ALA A 111 -8.25 -3.99 -5.64
N TRP A 112 -8.36 -2.65 -5.61
CA TRP A 112 -8.29 -1.82 -6.80
C TRP A 112 -6.90 -1.81 -7.44
N GLU A 113 -5.85 -1.56 -6.64
CA GLU A 113 -4.45 -1.62 -7.09
C GLU A 113 -4.11 -2.99 -7.67
N GLY A 114 -4.65 -4.05 -7.05
CA GLY A 114 -4.42 -5.40 -7.49
C GLY A 114 -4.97 -5.71 -8.88
N ARG A 115 -6.17 -5.21 -9.21
CA ARG A 115 -6.75 -5.36 -10.56
C ARG A 115 -5.95 -4.62 -11.61
N ARG A 116 -5.47 -3.41 -11.29
CA ARG A 116 -4.77 -2.55 -12.24
C ARG A 116 -3.36 -3.04 -12.57
N ARG A 117 -2.71 -3.74 -11.65
CA ARG A 117 -1.38 -4.35 -11.87
C ARG A 117 -1.44 -5.74 -12.54
N CYS A 118 -2.64 -6.29 -12.73
CA CYS A 118 -2.85 -7.54 -13.48
C CYS A 118 -3.37 -7.29 -14.92
N ALA A 119 -3.67 -6.04 -15.27
CA ALA A 119 -4.10 -5.61 -16.60
C ALA A 119 -2.92 -4.99 -17.36
#